data_AF-A0AAW2WJW5-F1
#
_entry.id   AF-A0AAW2WJW5-F1
#
_cell.length_a   1.000
_cell.length_b   1.000
_cell.length_c   1.000
_cell.angle_alpha   90.00
_cell.angle_beta   90.00
_cell.angle_gamma   90.00
#
_symmetry.space_group_name_H-M   'P 1'
#
loop_
_entity.id
_entity.type
_entity.pdbx_description
1 polymer ?
#
loop_
_entity_poly.entity_id
_entity_poly.type
_entity_poly.pdbx_seq_one_letter_code
_entity_poly.pdbx_strand_id
1 'polypeptide(L)'
;MSKPATPVAPPLKDELDIVIPTIRNLDFLEMWRPFFQPYHLIIVQDGDPTKTIKVPEGFDYELYNRNDINRILGPKASCISFKDSACRCFGFLVSKKKYIFTIDDDCFVAKDPTGKEINALQQHIQNLLTPSTPFFFNT
;
A
#
# COMPACT_ATOMS: atom_id res chain seq x y z
N MET A 1 35.38 7.58 19.96
CA MET A 1 34.57 6.52 19.35
C MET A 1 33.30 7.16 18.81
N SER A 2 32.99 7.02 17.54
CA SER A 2 31.74 7.53 16.95
C SER A 2 30.56 6.75 17.53
N LYS A 3 29.54 7.47 18.00
CA LYS A 3 28.27 6.87 18.39
C LYS A 3 27.69 6.14 17.16
N PRO A 4 27.21 4.89 17.28
CA PRO A 4 26.45 4.27 16.21
C PRO A 4 25.26 5.17 15.89
N ALA A 5 25.03 5.47 14.62
CA ALA A 5 23.84 6.20 14.21
C ALA A 5 22.61 5.38 14.60
N THR A 6 21.72 5.95 15.41
CA THR A 6 20.42 5.35 15.70
C THR A 6 19.72 5.11 14.36
N PRO A 7 19.25 3.88 14.06
CA PRO A 7 18.48 3.65 12.85
C PRO A 7 17.29 4.62 12.84
N VAL A 8 17.26 5.52 11.87
CA VAL A 8 16.13 6.43 11.70
C VAL A 8 14.95 5.57 11.28
N ALA A 9 13.94 5.48 12.12
CA ALA A 9 12.72 4.74 11.80
C ALA A 9 12.11 5.32 10.51
N PRO A 10 11.58 4.47 9.61
CA PRO A 10 10.89 4.95 8.42
C PRO A 10 9.77 5.93 8.79
N PRO A 11 9.66 7.08 8.10
CA PRO A 11 8.67 8.10 8.44
C PRO A 11 7.25 7.55 8.26
N LEU A 12 6.32 7.93 9.14
CA LEU A 12 4.91 7.51 9.12
C LEU A 12 4.67 5.99 9.16
N LYS A 13 5.65 5.17 9.57
CA LYS A 13 5.51 3.70 9.65
C LYS A 13 4.19 3.23 10.31
N ASP A 14 3.87 3.82 11.46
CA ASP A 14 2.71 3.46 12.26
C ASP A 14 1.44 4.27 11.89
N GLU A 15 1.58 5.22 10.96
CA GLU A 15 0.51 6.16 10.54
C GLU A 15 0.11 6.02 9.06
N LEU A 16 0.80 5.18 8.28
CA LEU A 16 0.54 4.95 6.86
C LEU A 16 0.28 3.47 6.55
N ASP A 17 -0.81 3.19 5.84
CA ASP A 17 -1.08 1.89 5.22
C ASP A 17 -0.83 1.95 3.71
N ILE A 18 -0.35 0.84 3.15
CA ILE A 18 -0.22 0.69 1.70
C ILE A 18 -1.38 -0.17 1.18
N VAL A 19 -2.24 0.39 0.33
CA VAL A 19 -3.42 -0.31 -0.21
C VAL A 19 -3.17 -0.78 -1.65
N ILE A 20 -3.24 -2.10 -1.87
CA ILE A 20 -2.93 -2.75 -3.14
C ILE A 20 -4.16 -3.55 -3.62
N PRO A 21 -4.87 -3.12 -4.68
CA PRO A 21 -5.79 -4.00 -5.37
C PRO A 21 -5.03 -5.02 -6.22
N THR A 22 -5.52 -6.25 -6.31
CA THR A 22 -4.85 -7.27 -7.11
C THR A 22 -5.77 -8.36 -7.64
N ILE A 23 -5.40 -8.95 -8.77
CA ILE A 23 -6.01 -10.18 -9.30
C ILE A 23 -4.99 -11.32 -9.48
N ARG A 24 -3.73 -11.10 -9.06
CA ARG A 24 -2.60 -12.02 -9.29
C ARG A 24 -1.63 -12.05 -8.10
N ASN A 25 -0.64 -12.93 -8.14
CA ASN A 25 0.39 -12.98 -7.10
C ASN A 25 1.19 -11.68 -7.04
N LEU A 26 1.63 -11.29 -5.83
CA LEU A 26 2.27 -10.00 -5.58
C LEU A 26 3.81 -10.08 -5.65
N ASP A 27 4.35 -10.79 -6.64
CA ASP A 27 5.80 -10.92 -6.82
C ASP A 27 6.49 -9.56 -7.04
N PHE A 28 5.76 -8.55 -7.54
CA PHE A 28 6.24 -7.17 -7.69
C PHE A 28 6.70 -6.54 -6.36
N LEU A 29 6.19 -7.03 -5.22
CA LEU A 29 6.61 -6.57 -3.89
C LEU A 29 8.09 -6.85 -3.61
N GLU A 30 8.72 -7.81 -4.29
CA GLU A 30 10.16 -8.02 -4.14
C GLU A 30 10.97 -6.81 -4.63
N MET A 31 10.53 -6.16 -5.70
CA MET A 31 11.17 -4.92 -6.17
C MET A 31 10.93 -3.77 -5.20
N TRP A 32 9.77 -3.72 -4.57
CA TRP A 32 9.43 -2.71 -3.58
C TRP A 32 9.92 -3.02 -2.16
N ARG A 33 10.45 -4.23 -1.89
CA ARG A 33 10.79 -4.70 -0.55
C ARG A 33 11.65 -3.71 0.24
N PRO A 34 12.70 -3.08 -0.32
CA PRO A 34 13.50 -2.09 0.41
C PRO A 34 12.69 -0.88 0.90
N PHE A 35 11.56 -0.59 0.28
CA PHE A 35 10.73 0.59 0.54
C PHE A 35 9.44 0.27 1.31
N PHE A 36 8.80 -0.87 1.03
CA PHE A 36 7.47 -1.21 1.55
C PHE A 36 7.49 -2.11 2.77
N GLN A 37 8.52 -2.95 2.96
CA GLN A 37 8.56 -3.91 4.07
C GLN A 37 8.32 -3.30 5.46
N PRO A 38 8.74 -2.05 5.75
CA PRO A 38 8.47 -1.47 7.06
C PRO A 38 7.00 -1.13 7.34
N TYR A 39 6.16 -1.00 6.29
CA TYR A 39 4.78 -0.54 6.40
C TYR A 39 3.80 -1.72 6.35
N HIS A 40 2.64 -1.53 6.94
CA HIS A 40 1.54 -2.49 6.87
C HIS A 40 0.82 -2.38 5.52
N LEU A 41 0.49 -3.53 4.92
CA LEU A 41 -0.21 -3.62 3.65
C LEU A 41 -1.67 -4.03 3.86
N ILE A 42 -2.59 -3.38 3.13
CA ILE A 42 -3.95 -3.85 2.96
C ILE A 42 -4.11 -4.29 1.51
N ILE A 43 -4.25 -5.60 1.31
CA ILE A 43 -4.37 -6.21 -0.01
C ILE A 43 -5.84 -6.52 -0.25
N VAL A 44 -6.39 -6.03 -1.37
CA VAL A 44 -7.75 -6.34 -1.78
C VAL A 44 -7.71 -7.19 -3.04
N GLN A 45 -8.03 -8.46 -2.90
CA GLN A 45 -8.18 -9.39 -4.00
C GLN A 45 -9.48 -9.11 -4.77
N ASP A 46 -9.33 -8.78 -6.04
CA ASP A 46 -10.38 -8.74 -7.03
C ASP A 46 -10.51 -10.09 -7.76
N GLY A 47 -11.60 -10.26 -8.50
CA GLY A 47 -11.86 -11.47 -9.28
C GLY A 47 -12.22 -12.68 -8.41
N ASP A 48 -11.92 -13.88 -8.89
CA ASP A 48 -12.38 -15.11 -8.24
C ASP A 48 -11.80 -15.28 -6.82
N PRO A 49 -12.64 -15.23 -5.75
CA PRO A 49 -12.18 -15.32 -4.36
C PRO A 49 -11.72 -16.73 -3.98
N THR A 50 -11.93 -17.74 -4.83
CA THR A 50 -11.43 -19.09 -4.61
C THR A 50 -9.95 -19.24 -5.00
N LYS A 51 -9.42 -18.31 -5.80
CA LYS A 51 -8.01 -18.29 -6.15
C LYS A 51 -7.18 -17.80 -4.97
N THR A 52 -6.12 -18.52 -4.64
CA THR A 52 -5.15 -18.08 -3.64
C THR A 52 -4.16 -17.10 -4.28
N ILE A 53 -4.10 -15.90 -3.73
CA ILE A 53 -3.07 -14.91 -4.04
C ILE A 53 -1.87 -15.16 -3.13
N LYS A 54 -0.68 -15.28 -3.72
CA LYS A 54 0.58 -15.38 -2.97
C LYS A 54 1.17 -13.99 -2.73
N VAL A 55 1.56 -13.76 -1.49
CA VAL A 55 2.30 -12.57 -1.04
C VAL A 55 3.69 -13.05 -0.61
N PRO A 56 4.79 -12.40 -1.03
CA PRO A 56 6.12 -12.77 -0.56
C PRO A 56 6.25 -12.73 0.96
N GLU A 57 7.11 -13.57 1.52
CA GLU A 57 7.28 -13.65 2.97
C GLU A 57 7.90 -12.35 3.56
N GLY A 58 7.60 -12.10 4.84
CA GLY A 58 8.20 -11.01 5.61
C GLY A 58 7.52 -9.64 5.48
N PHE A 59 6.39 -9.56 4.77
CA PHE A 59 5.48 -8.40 4.80
C PHE A 59 4.43 -8.57 5.90
N ASP A 60 4.10 -7.46 6.56
CA ASP A 60 2.95 -7.36 7.47
C ASP A 60 1.72 -6.94 6.68
N TYR A 61 0.67 -7.77 6.63
CA TYR A 61 -0.49 -7.49 5.79
C TYR A 61 -1.80 -8.11 6.27
N GLU A 62 -2.89 -7.47 5.87
CA GLU A 62 -4.24 -8.06 5.82
C GLU A 62 -4.65 -8.27 4.36
N LEU A 63 -5.24 -9.43 4.05
CA LEU A 63 -5.76 -9.76 2.73
C LEU A 63 -7.26 -9.96 2.80
N TYR A 64 -7.99 -9.20 1.98
CA TYR A 64 -9.44 -9.25 1.87
C TYR A 64 -9.85 -9.68 0.47
N ASN A 65 -10.87 -10.54 0.37
CA ASN A 65 -11.49 -10.90 -0.90
C ASN A 65 -13.00 -10.62 -0.87
N ARG A 66 -13.72 -11.05 -1.92
CA ARG A 66 -15.16 -10.80 -2.01
C ARG A 66 -15.97 -11.33 -0.84
N ASN A 67 -15.58 -12.48 -0.30
CA ASN A 67 -16.30 -13.09 0.82
C ASN A 67 -16.17 -12.23 2.07
N ASP A 68 -15.00 -11.64 2.30
CA ASP A 68 -14.79 -10.69 3.40
C ASP A 68 -15.60 -9.41 3.21
N ILE A 69 -15.58 -8.84 2.01
CA ILE A 69 -16.36 -7.63 1.69
C ILE A 69 -17.85 -7.90 1.91
N ASN A 70 -18.37 -9.02 1.40
CA ASN A 70 -19.77 -9.41 1.58
C ASN A 70 -20.11 -9.62 3.07
N ARG A 71 -19.22 -10.26 3.84
CA ARG A 71 -19.40 -10.50 5.27
C ARG A 71 -19.38 -9.22 6.09
N ILE A 72 -18.49 -8.28 5.76
CA ILE A 72 -18.27 -7.04 6.52
C ILE A 72 -19.32 -5.98 6.17
N LEU A 73 -19.67 -5.81 4.89
CA LEU A 73 -20.61 -4.78 4.43
C LEU A 73 -22.06 -5.28 4.30
N GLY A 74 -22.27 -6.60 4.26
CA GLY A 74 -23.58 -7.21 4.12
C GLY A 74 -24.34 -6.66 2.90
N PRO A 75 -25.58 -6.18 3.07
CA PRO A 75 -26.37 -5.59 1.97
C PRO A 75 -25.72 -4.40 1.26
N LYS A 76 -24.73 -3.73 1.88
CA LYS A 76 -24.01 -2.59 1.31
C LYS A 76 -22.84 -3.01 0.42
N ALA A 77 -22.48 -4.29 0.35
CA ALA A 77 -21.31 -4.76 -0.38
C ALA A 77 -21.31 -4.42 -1.88
N SER A 78 -22.47 -4.11 -2.47
CA SER A 78 -22.59 -3.62 -3.84
C SER A 78 -21.95 -2.25 -4.08
N CYS A 79 -21.64 -1.46 -3.04
CA CYS A 79 -20.92 -0.21 -3.19
C CYS A 79 -19.43 -0.37 -3.53
N ILE A 80 -18.88 -1.58 -3.39
CA ILE A 80 -17.51 -1.92 -3.77
C ILE A 80 -17.54 -2.67 -5.10
N SER A 81 -16.86 -2.09 -6.11
CA SER A 81 -16.69 -2.71 -7.44
C SER A 81 -15.92 -4.03 -7.34
N PHE A 82 -16.14 -4.91 -8.33
CA PHE A 82 -15.63 -6.28 -8.36
C PHE A 82 -15.10 -6.73 -9.72
N LYS A 83 -14.83 -5.77 -10.61
CA LYS A 83 -14.39 -6.04 -11.98
C LYS A 83 -13.27 -5.11 -12.41
N ASP A 84 -12.61 -4.48 -11.45
CA ASP A 84 -11.60 -3.46 -11.69
C ASP A 84 -10.86 -3.13 -10.38
N SER A 85 -9.87 -2.25 -10.51
CA SER A 85 -9.04 -1.82 -9.40
C SER A 85 -9.74 -0.90 -8.40
N ALA A 86 -11.03 -0.58 -8.57
CA ALA A 86 -11.81 0.15 -7.57
C ALA A 86 -12.18 -0.72 -6.34
N CYS A 87 -11.88 -2.03 -6.35
CA CYS A 87 -11.93 -2.85 -5.13
C CYS A 87 -11.05 -2.25 -4.00
N ARG A 88 -9.99 -1.49 -4.34
CA ARG A 88 -9.14 -0.76 -3.38
C ARG A 88 -9.91 0.17 -2.45
N CYS A 89 -11.10 0.65 -2.86
CA CYS A 89 -11.97 1.47 -2.02
C CYS A 89 -12.36 0.76 -0.73
N PHE A 90 -12.40 -0.57 -0.73
CA PHE A 90 -12.57 -1.34 0.50
C PHE A 90 -11.37 -1.21 1.43
N GLY A 91 -10.16 -1.22 0.89
CA GLY A 91 -8.93 -0.95 1.65
C GLY A 91 -8.95 0.43 2.31
N PHE A 92 -9.47 1.44 1.60
CA PHE A 92 -9.65 2.79 2.17
C PHE A 92 -10.66 2.82 3.32
N LEU A 93 -11.71 2.01 3.23
CA LEU A 93 -12.76 1.92 4.24
C LEU A 93 -12.28 1.23 5.53
N VAL A 94 -11.40 0.22 5.43
CA VAL A 94 -10.97 -0.60 6.58
C VAL A 94 -9.68 -0.11 7.23
N SER A 95 -8.86 0.69 6.52
CA SER A 95 -7.67 1.29 7.11
C SER A 95 -8.04 2.15 8.33
N LYS A 96 -7.25 1.99 9.40
CA LYS A 96 -7.36 2.78 10.63
C LYS A 96 -6.26 3.82 10.76
N LYS A 97 -5.33 3.84 9.81
CA LYS A 97 -4.17 4.72 9.81
C LYS A 97 -4.51 6.07 9.19
N LYS A 98 -3.70 7.08 9.52
CA LYS A 98 -3.97 8.47 9.14
C LYS A 98 -3.78 8.71 7.64
N TYR A 99 -2.84 7.99 7.04
CA TYR A 99 -2.49 8.11 5.62
C TYR A 99 -2.63 6.77 4.91
N ILE A 100 -2.99 6.85 3.63
CA ILE A 100 -3.01 5.71 2.73
C ILE A 100 -2.14 6.06 1.53
N PHE A 101 -1.22 5.17 1.19
CA PHE A 101 -0.56 5.15 -0.11
C PHE A 101 -1.18 4.01 -0.92
N THR A 102 -1.69 4.28 -2.13
CA THR A 102 -2.25 3.22 -2.98
C THR A 102 -1.40 3.02 -4.22
N ILE A 103 -1.24 1.77 -4.64
CA ILE A 103 -0.42 1.37 -5.78
C ILE A 103 -1.00 0.12 -6.42
N ASP A 104 -0.90 0.01 -7.75
CA ASP A 104 -1.39 -1.15 -8.50
C ASP A 104 -0.35 -2.28 -8.47
N ASP A 105 -0.82 -3.52 -8.63
CA ASP A 105 0.01 -4.72 -8.54
C ASP A 105 1.05 -4.90 -9.67
N ASP A 106 1.05 -4.00 -10.65
CA ASP A 106 1.95 -3.95 -11.79
C ASP A 106 2.74 -2.62 -11.89
N CYS A 107 2.68 -1.79 -10.85
CA CYS A 107 3.49 -0.57 -10.74
C CYS A 107 4.91 -0.91 -10.25
N PHE A 108 5.84 -1.14 -11.16
CA PHE A 108 7.23 -1.47 -10.82
C PHE A 108 8.07 -0.26 -10.39
N VAL A 109 9.11 -0.50 -9.60
CA VAL A 109 10.07 0.53 -9.17
C VAL A 109 10.78 1.16 -10.38
N ALA A 110 10.63 2.47 -10.53
CA ALA A 110 11.32 3.24 -11.56
C ALA A 110 12.81 3.46 -11.21
N LYS A 111 13.62 3.67 -12.24
CA LYS A 111 15.04 4.03 -12.10
C LYS A 111 15.31 5.42 -12.66
N ASP A 112 16.19 6.17 -12.02
CA ASP A 112 16.68 7.45 -12.53
C ASP A 112 17.71 7.24 -13.67
N PRO A 113 18.19 8.31 -14.35
CA PRO A 113 19.17 8.19 -15.42
C PRO A 113 20.52 7.57 -15.02
N THR A 114 20.82 7.47 -13.72
CA THR A 114 22.01 6.78 -13.19
C THR A 114 21.76 5.30 -12.91
N GLY A 115 20.53 4.82 -13.11
CA GLY A 115 20.10 3.46 -12.84
C GLY A 115 19.71 3.22 -11.38
N LYS A 116 19.66 4.25 -10.55
CA LYS A 116 19.27 4.14 -9.14
C LYS A 116 17.76 4.05 -9.01
N GLU A 117 17.30 3.15 -8.16
CA GLU A 117 15.88 2.98 -7.84
C GLU A 117 15.30 4.22 -7.13
N ILE A 118 14.09 4.59 -7.55
CA ILE A 118 13.37 5.75 -7.03
C ILE A 118 12.39 5.30 -5.94
N ASN A 119 12.59 5.81 -4.73
CA ASN A 119 11.66 5.59 -3.61
C ASN A 119 10.49 6.60 -3.68
N ALA A 120 9.50 6.30 -4.53
CA ALA A 120 8.33 7.15 -4.72
C ALA A 120 7.51 7.34 -3.42
N LEU A 121 7.46 6.32 -2.55
CA LEU A 121 6.78 6.40 -1.26
C LEU A 121 7.41 7.45 -0.35
N GLN A 122 8.74 7.48 -0.27
CA GLN A 122 9.44 8.49 0.54
C GLN A 122 9.19 9.91 0.02
N GLN A 123 9.18 10.11 -1.30
CA GLN A 123 8.86 11.42 -1.87
C GLN A 123 7.42 11.84 -1.56
N HIS A 124 6.47 10.90 -1.65
CA HIS A 124 5.08 11.14 -1.31
C HIS A 124 4.93 11.54 0.17
N ILE A 125 5.55 10.78 1.08
CA ILE A 125 5.56 11.09 2.52
C ILE A 125 6.17 12.48 2.78
N GLN A 126 7.27 12.83 2.10
CA GLN A 126 7.89 14.15 2.23
C GLN A 126 6.91 15.26 1.82
N ASN A 127 6.18 15.09 0.72
CA ASN A 127 5.20 16.07 0.26
C ASN A 127 4.04 16.23 1.26
N LEU A 128 3.59 15.14 1.88
CA LEU A 128 2.56 15.17 2.93
C LEU A 128 3.02 15.92 4.19
N LEU A 129 4.30 15.74 4.58
CA LEU A 129 4.86 16.32 5.80
C LEU A 129 5.40 17.74 5.62
N THR A 130 5.69 18.16 4.38
CA THR A 130 6.21 19.49 4.06
C THR A 130 5.37 20.18 2.98
N PRO A 131 4.12 20.54 3.28
CA PRO A 131 3.25 21.18 2.30
C PRO A 131 3.83 22.54 1.89
N SER A 132 3.84 22.83 0.58
CA SER A 132 4.43 24.09 0.05
C SER A 132 3.63 25.32 0.45
N THR A 133 2.40 25.15 0.92
CA THR A 133 1.67 26.18 1.65
C THR A 133 1.15 25.60 2.97
N PRO A 134 1.29 26.27 4.12
CA PRO A 134 0.85 25.73 5.40
C PRO A 134 -0.68 25.59 5.53
N PHE A 135 -1.44 25.99 4.50
CA PHE A 135 -2.91 26.00 4.51
C PHE A 135 -3.55 25.07 3.47
N PHE A 136 -2.78 24.46 2.56
CA PHE A 136 -3.29 23.47 1.60
C PHE A 136 -2.45 22.20 1.63
N PHE A 137 -3.13 21.05 1.66
CA PHE A 137 -2.50 19.77 1.36
C PHE A 137 -2.16 19.75 -0.12
N ASN A 138 -0.86 19.74 -0.44
CA ASN A 138 -0.41 19.45 -1.80
C ASN A 138 -0.49 17.94 -2.01
N THR A 139 -1.61 17.46 -2.52
CA THR A 139 -1.75 16.09 -3.02
C THR A 139 -1.71 16.11 -4.54
#